data_AF-A0A521MNU7-F1
#
_entry.id   AF-A0A521MNU7-F1
#
_cell.length_a   1.000
_cell.length_b   1.000
_cell.length_c   1.000
_cell.angle_alpha   90.00
_cell.angle_beta   90.00
_cell.angle_gamma   90.00
#
_symmetry.space_group_name_H-M   'P 1'
#
loop_
_entity.id
_entity.type
_entity.pdbx_description
1 polymer ?
#
loop_
_entity_poly.entity_id
_entity_poly.type
_entity_poly.pdbx_seq_one_letter_code
_entity_poly.pdbx_strand_id
1 'polypeptide(L)'
;MNSDREIIESLVAGGLLGAALGALVSEDNRGAAIGAIAGAAIVASFRANQRAQATGIPVIEEQDNELVRLYPDGRRELIRKIPRTHANIPQKFKLR
;
A
#
# COMPACT_ATOMS: atom_id res chain seq x y z
N MET A 1 -15.75 -11.33 17.92
CA MET A 1 -16.84 -10.34 18.10
C MET A 1 -16.31 -8.94 18.39
N ASN A 2 -15.43 -8.69 19.37
CA ASN A 2 -14.86 -7.35 19.58
C ASN A 2 -13.89 -6.91 18.47
N SER A 3 -13.14 -7.83 17.89
CA SER A 3 -12.17 -7.55 16.81
C SER A 3 -12.81 -7.00 15.54
N ASP A 4 -13.95 -7.56 15.12
CA ASP A 4 -14.53 -7.28 13.81
C ASP A 4 -15.22 -5.93 13.80
N ARG A 5 -15.82 -5.57 14.94
CA ARG A 5 -16.37 -4.23 15.17
C ARG A 5 -15.27 -3.17 15.12
N GLU A 6 -14.14 -3.42 15.78
CA GLU A 6 -13.01 -2.48 15.77
C GLU A 6 -12.39 -2.34 14.36
N ILE A 7 -12.33 -3.43 13.59
CA ILE A 7 -11.92 -3.39 12.18
C ILE A 7 -12.88 -2.49 11.39
N ILE A 8 -14.18 -2.74 11.48
CA ILE A 8 -15.19 -1.96 10.75
C ILE A 8 -15.14 -0.49 11.15
N GLU A 9 -15.06 -0.18 12.45
CA GLU A 9 -14.95 1.20 12.94
C GLU A 9 -13.70 1.90 12.38
N SER A 10 -12.55 1.21 12.33
CA SER A 10 -11.33 1.77 11.75
C SER A 10 -11.43 1.99 10.23
N LEU A 11 -12.09 1.09 9.51
CA LEU A 11 -12.34 1.24 8.06
C LEU A 11 -13.28 2.41 7.78
N VAL A 12 -14.34 2.56 8.59
CA VAL A 12 -15.26 3.69 8.50
C VAL A 12 -14.54 5.00 8.79
N ALA A 13 -13.71 5.05 9.84
CA ALA A 13 -12.91 6.24 10.15
C ALA A 13 -11.93 6.58 9.01
N GLY A 14 -11.23 5.59 8.46
CA GLY A 14 -10.35 5.75 7.29
C GLY A 14 -11.11 6.24 6.06
N GLY A 15 -12.31 5.71 5.82
CA GLY A 15 -13.17 6.13 4.72
C GLY A 15 -13.70 7.55 4.89
N LEU A 16 -14.12 7.96 6.09
CA LEU A 16 -14.57 9.32 6.34
C LEU A 16 -13.44 10.34 6.17
N LEU A 17 -12.25 10.04 6.72
CA LEU A 17 -11.06 10.88 6.55
C LEU A 17 -10.62 10.96 5.08
N GLY A 18 -10.59 9.82 4.40
CA GLY A 18 -10.28 9.75 2.99
C GLY A 18 -11.28 10.55 2.15
N ALA A 19 -12.58 10.45 2.45
CA ALA A 19 -13.62 11.20 1.76
C ALA A 19 -13.45 12.70 1.94
N ALA A 20 -13.20 13.16 3.16
CA ALA A 20 -12.98 14.57 3.45
C ALA A 20 -11.77 15.12 2.68
N LEU A 21 -10.65 14.38 2.66
CA LEU A 21 -9.45 14.76 1.93
C LEU A 21 -9.65 14.73 0.41
N GLY A 22 -10.32 13.69 -0.11
CA GLY A 22 -10.60 13.57 -1.53
C GLY A 22 -11.56 14.64 -2.03
N ALA A 23 -12.58 15.00 -1.24
CA ALA A 23 -13.47 16.13 -1.53
C ALA A 23 -12.73 17.46 -1.52
N LEU A 24 -11.82 17.67 -0.56
CA LEU A 24 -11.01 18.89 -0.47
C LEU A 24 -10.10 19.07 -1.68
N VAL A 25 -9.49 17.99 -2.17
CA VAL A 25 -8.53 18.05 -3.29
C VAL A 25 -9.23 18.19 -4.64
N SER A 26 -10.39 17.55 -4.81
CA SER A 26 -11.09 17.46 -6.11
C SER A 26 -12.23 18.48 -6.24
N GLU A 27 -12.61 19.14 -5.14
CA GLU A 27 -13.74 20.07 -5.01
C GLU A 27 -15.08 19.49 -5.50
N ASP A 28 -15.18 18.15 -5.58
CA ASP A 28 -16.34 17.45 -6.12
C ASP A 28 -16.68 16.15 -5.35
N ASN A 29 -17.91 15.67 -5.56
CA ASN A 29 -18.42 14.46 -4.89
C ASN A 29 -17.71 13.18 -5.38
N ARG A 30 -17.10 13.17 -6.57
CA ARG A 30 -16.33 12.01 -7.04
C ARG A 30 -15.03 11.88 -6.28
N GLY A 31 -14.35 12.99 -6.00
CA GLY A 31 -13.19 13.04 -5.13
C GLY A 31 -13.50 12.50 -3.73
N ALA A 32 -14.66 12.83 -3.17
CA ALA A 32 -15.11 12.27 -1.90
C ALA A 32 -15.22 10.73 -1.95
N ALA A 33 -15.84 10.17 -3.00
CA ALA A 33 -15.99 8.73 -3.14
C ALA A 33 -14.64 8.01 -3.34
N ILE A 34 -13.78 8.54 -4.21
CA ILE A 34 -12.44 8.01 -4.46
C ILE A 34 -11.60 8.06 -3.18
N GLY A 35 -11.65 9.21 -2.51
CA GLY A 35 -10.98 9.44 -1.23
C GLY A 35 -11.45 8.45 -0.17
N ALA A 36 -12.75 8.18 -0.07
CA ALA A 36 -13.30 7.23 0.90
C ALA A 36 -12.75 5.82 0.68
N ILE A 37 -12.74 5.36 -0.57
CA ILE A 37 -12.22 4.03 -0.91
C ILE A 37 -10.71 3.98 -0.64
N ALA A 38 -9.96 5.00 -1.04
CA ALA A 38 -8.52 5.05 -0.81
C ALA A 38 -8.18 5.07 0.69
N GLY A 39 -8.86 5.89 1.48
CA GLY A 39 -8.65 5.98 2.92
C GLY A 39 -8.97 4.67 3.64
N ALA A 40 -10.09 4.02 3.29
CA ALA A 40 -10.43 2.70 3.83
C ALA A 40 -9.38 1.63 3.43
N ALA A 41 -8.93 1.64 2.17
CA ALA A 41 -7.91 0.70 1.68
C ALA A 41 -6.55 0.87 2.37
N ILE A 42 -6.13 2.12 2.62
CA ILE A 42 -4.90 2.42 3.37
C ILE A 42 -4.99 1.88 4.79
N VAL A 43 -6.08 2.15 5.51
CA VAL A 43 -6.27 1.64 6.88
C VAL A 43 -6.33 0.11 6.90
N ALA A 44 -7.03 -0.50 5.95
CA ALA A 44 -7.08 -1.96 5.80
C ALA A 44 -5.68 -2.55 5.62
N SER A 45 -4.88 -1.98 4.71
CA SER A 45 -3.53 -2.43 4.40
C SER A 45 -2.60 -2.27 5.60
N PHE A 46 -2.72 -1.16 6.32
CA PHE A 46 -1.93 -0.90 7.52
C PHE A 46 -2.25 -1.92 8.63
N ARG A 47 -3.53 -2.19 8.91
CA ARG A 47 -3.92 -3.21 9.90
C ARG A 47 -3.52 -4.61 9.47
N ALA A 48 -3.62 -4.94 8.18
CA ALA A 48 -3.17 -6.22 7.64
C ALA A 48 -1.66 -6.41 7.84
N ASN A 49 -0.86 -5.37 7.57
CA ASN A 49 0.58 -5.39 7.81
C ASN A 49 0.92 -5.59 9.29
N GLN A 50 0.27 -4.88 10.21
CA GLN A 50 0.48 -5.08 11.65
C GLN A 50 0.18 -6.51 12.09
N ARG A 51 -0.91 -7.10 11.58
CA ARG A 51 -1.25 -8.50 11.86
C ARG A 51 -0.22 -9.46 11.28
N ALA A 52 0.23 -9.23 10.05
CA ALA A 52 1.27 -10.03 9.42
C ALA A 52 2.57 -10.02 10.25
N GLN A 53 2.99 -8.86 10.74
CA GLN A 53 4.15 -8.75 11.64
C GLN A 53 3.96 -9.53 12.95
N ALA A 54 2.74 -9.53 13.51
CA ALA A 54 2.42 -10.28 14.73
C ALA A 54 2.43 -11.82 14.53
N THR A 55 2.33 -12.32 13.29
CA THR A 55 2.34 -13.78 13.05
C THR A 55 3.72 -14.41 13.16
N GLY A 56 4.79 -13.61 13.18
CA GLY A 56 6.14 -14.16 13.13
C GLY A 56 6.44 -14.91 11.82
N ILE A 57 5.73 -14.61 10.74
CA ILE A 57 6.00 -15.17 9.42
C ILE A 57 6.98 -14.24 8.68
N PRO A 58 8.03 -14.78 8.02
CA PRO A 58 8.93 -13.96 7.22
C PRO A 58 8.21 -13.27 6.07
N VAL A 59 8.51 -12.00 5.86
CA VAL A 59 7.96 -11.18 4.75
C VAL A 59 8.99 -11.03 3.64
N ILE A 60 8.53 -10.81 2.42
CA ILE A 60 9.40 -10.51 1.27
C ILE A 60 9.23 -9.03 0.95
N GLU A 61 10.34 -8.31 0.91
CA GLU A 61 10.41 -6.88 0.63
C GLU A 61 11.37 -6.63 -0.54
N GLU A 62 11.07 -5.63 -1.35
CA GLU A 62 12.02 -5.10 -2.33
C GLU A 62 12.84 -3.96 -1.69
N GLN A 63 14.16 -4.14 -1.59
CA GLN A 63 15.11 -3.11 -1.15
C GLN A 63 16.21 -2.97 -2.20
N ASP A 64 16.43 -1.77 -2.72
CA ASP A 64 17.56 -1.45 -3.61
C ASP A 64 17.75 -2.39 -4.82
N ASN A 65 16.66 -2.70 -5.54
CA ASN A 65 16.63 -3.69 -6.63
C ASN A 65 16.94 -5.12 -6.17
N GLU A 66 16.73 -5.45 -4.91
CA GLU A 66 16.90 -6.78 -4.36
C GLU A 66 15.60 -7.23 -3.68
N LEU A 67 15.19 -8.48 -3.95
CA LEU A 67 14.14 -9.14 -3.18
C LEU A 67 14.79 -9.79 -1.96
N VAL A 68 14.41 -9.32 -0.78
CA VAL A 68 14.94 -9.77 0.51
C VAL A 68 13.81 -10.40 1.31
N ARG A 69 14.05 -11.58 1.87
CA ARG A 69 13.22 -12.17 2.92
C ARG A 69 13.65 -11.61 4.26
N LEU A 70 12.75 -10.93 4.96
CA LEU A 70 12.94 -10.43 6.31
C LEU A 70 12.26 -11.39 7.29
N TYR A 71 13.05 -11.97 8.18
CA TYR A 71 12.55 -12.81 9.26
C TYR A 71 12.15 -11.96 10.48
N PRO A 72 11.24 -12.45 11.34
CA PRO A 72 10.81 -11.71 12.53
C PRO A 72 11.91 -11.45 13.55
N ASP A 73 12.97 -12.25 13.53
CA ASP A 73 14.17 -12.11 14.38
C ASP A 73 15.16 -11.06 13.83
N GLY A 74 14.82 -10.39 12.73
CA GLY A 74 15.65 -9.38 12.08
C GLY A 74 16.66 -9.95 11.09
N ARG A 75 16.74 -11.29 10.92
CA ARG A 75 17.58 -11.87 9.87
C ARG A 75 17.07 -11.49 8.49
N ARG A 76 18.00 -11.28 7.57
CA ARG A 76 17.75 -10.93 6.17
C ARG A 76 18.35 -12.00 5.27
N GLU A 77 17.57 -12.49 4.32
CA GLU A 77 18.02 -13.45 3.32
C GLU A 77 17.76 -12.87 1.93
N LEU A 78 18.82 -12.71 1.12
CA LEU A 78 18.69 -12.27 -0.27
C LEU A 78 18.08 -13.41 -1.09
N ILE A 79 16.90 -13.18 -1.66
CA ILE A 79 16.22 -14.15 -2.53
C ILE A 79 16.74 -14.01 -3.96
N ARG A 80 16.77 -12.78 -4.48
CA ARG A 80 17.13 -12.50 -5.88
C ARG A 80 17.45 -11.02 -6.07
N LYS A 81 18.38 -10.72 -6.98
CA LYS A 81 18.54 -9.37 -7.54
C LYS A 81 17.57 -9.15 -8.69
N ILE A 82 16.83 -8.04 -8.66
CA ILE A 82 15.93 -7.61 -9.73
C ILE A 82 16.78 -6.88 -10.78
N PRO A 83 16.88 -7.42 -12.00
CA PRO A 83 17.63 -6.76 -13.06
C PRO A 83 16.99 -5.41 -13.39
N ARG A 84 17.81 -4.35 -13.53
CA ARG A 84 17.32 -3.06 -14.02
C ARG A 84 16.98 -3.19 -15.50
N THR A 85 15.70 -3.03 -15.82
CA THR A 85 15.29 -2.88 -17.22
C THR A 85 15.72 -1.49 -17.67
N HIS A 86 16.82 -1.39 -18.42
CA HIS A 86 17.13 -0.17 -19.16
C HIS A 86 16.12 -0.06 -20.29
N ALA A 87 14.99 0.62 -20.03
CA ALA A 87 14.08 0.99 -21.10
C ALA A 87 14.83 1.93 -22.04
N ASN A 88 15.09 1.47 -23.26
CA ASN A 88 15.63 2.31 -24.32
C ASN A 88 14.48 3.18 -24.82
N ILE A 89 14.13 4.20 -24.05
CA ILE A 89 13.06 5.14 -24.40
C ILE A 89 13.61 6.02 -25.53
N PRO A 90 13.05 5.96 -26.74
CA PRO A 90 13.53 6.81 -27.83
C PRO A 90 13.31 8.28 -27.47
N GLN A 91 14.35 9.11 -27.59
CA GLN A 91 14.27 10.56 -27.32
C GLN A 91 13.31 11.30 -28.27
N LYS A 92 12.95 10.69 -29.39
CA LYS A 92 12.08 11.29 -30.41
C LYS A 92 11.00 10.30 -30.81
N PHE A 93 9.75 10.74 -30.70
CA PHE A 93 8.59 10.04 -31.24
C PHE A 93 8.17 10.71 -32.54
N LYS A 94 7.90 9.93 -33.58
CA LYS A 94 7.23 10.44 -34.79
C LYS A 94 5.73 10.46 -34.52
N LEU A 95 5.15 11.66 -34.46
CA LEU A 95 3.70 11.83 -34.49
C LEU A 95 3.19 11.50 -35.91
N ARG A 96 2.13 10.69 -35.99
CA ARG A 96 1.36 10.43 -37.20
C ARG A 96 0.02 11.11 -37.09
#